data_AF-A0A4W3GKV4-F1
#
_entry.id   AF-A0A4W3GKV4-F1
#
_cell.length_a   1.000
_cell.length_b   1.000
_cell.length_c   1.000
_cell.angle_alpha   90.00
_cell.angle_beta   90.00
_cell.angle_gamma   90.00
#
_symmetry.space_group_name_H-M   'P 1'
#
loop_
_entity.id
_entity.type
_entity.pdbx_description
1 polymer ?
#
loop_
_entity_poly.entity_id
_entity_poly.type
_entity_poly.pdbx_seq_one_letter_code
_entity_poly.pdbx_strand_id
1 'polypeptide(L)'
;MASWFKWSEPYHRCSERNPADMVVDTLMMELSWQIKQAEKMQRERENEYRRIRTGVDYSWLVSYPKHSYDISPVERLELESACAKIHPSYCGPVILR
;
A
#
# COMPACT_ATOMS: atom_id res chain seq x y z
N MET A 1 31.09 30.49 11.48
CA MET A 1 31.16 30.20 10.04
C MET A 1 30.30 28.98 9.79
N ALA A 2 29.17 29.17 9.12
CA ALA A 2 28.12 28.17 9.04
C ALA A 2 28.42 27.14 7.96
N SER A 3 28.43 25.86 8.33
CA SER A 3 28.61 24.71 7.45
C SER A 3 27.36 24.52 6.58
N TRP A 4 27.25 25.29 5.50
CA TRP A 4 26.12 25.28 4.55
C TRP A 4 26.34 24.30 3.37
N PHE A 5 27.40 23.49 3.42
CA PHE A 5 27.76 22.55 2.35
C PHE A 5 28.00 21.14 2.90
N LYS A 6 26.99 20.57 3.57
CA LYS A 6 26.94 19.11 3.83
C LYS A 6 25.90 18.46 2.92
N TRP A 7 25.94 18.79 1.63
CA TRP A 7 25.12 18.21 0.54
C TRP A 7 25.83 17.07 -0.21
N SER A 8 26.94 16.57 0.33
CA SER A 8 27.63 15.38 -0.16
C SER A 8 27.77 14.33 0.93
N GLU A 9 26.74 14.16 1.77
CA GLU A 9 26.60 12.86 2.43
C GLU A 9 26.17 11.91 1.31
N PRO A 10 26.98 10.89 0.93
CA PRO A 10 26.46 9.84 0.07
C PRO A 10 25.24 9.32 0.79
N TYR A 11 24.04 9.52 0.20
CA TYR A 11 22.81 8.87 0.61
C TYR A 11 23.23 7.47 1.00
N HIS A 12 23.12 7.16 2.30
CA HIS A 12 23.53 5.89 2.87
C HIS A 12 23.21 4.83 1.83
N ARG A 13 24.24 4.27 1.18
CA ARG A 13 24.09 3.13 0.28
C ARG A 13 23.16 2.22 1.03
N CYS A 14 21.98 1.95 0.44
CA CYS A 14 20.94 1.12 1.02
C CYS A 14 21.61 0.12 1.94
N SER A 15 21.55 0.36 3.26
CA SER A 15 22.25 -0.49 4.25
C SER A 15 21.98 -1.90 3.80
N GLU A 16 23.02 -2.70 3.54
CA GLU A 16 22.96 -4.00 2.85
C GLU A 16 21.75 -4.82 3.35
N ARG A 17 20.59 -4.53 2.77
CA ARG A 17 19.30 -4.91 3.34
C ARG A 17 19.07 -6.28 2.79
N ASN A 18 18.74 -7.22 3.68
CA ASN A 18 18.52 -8.59 3.27
C ASN A 18 17.51 -8.57 2.11
N PRO A 19 17.84 -9.15 0.95
CA PRO A 19 16.95 -9.13 -0.19
C PRO A 19 15.58 -9.74 0.12
N ALA A 20 15.50 -10.66 1.08
CA ALA A 20 14.22 -11.18 1.58
C ALA A 20 13.37 -10.10 2.27
N ASP A 21 13.99 -9.26 3.12
CA ASP A 21 13.29 -8.16 3.80
C ASP A 21 12.78 -7.13 2.78
N MET A 22 13.54 -6.86 1.72
CA MET A 22 13.10 -5.99 0.63
C MET A 22 11.87 -6.55 -0.09
N VAL A 23 11.80 -7.87 -0.31
CA VAL A 23 10.63 -8.53 -0.91
C VAL A 23 9.43 -8.42 0.01
N VAL A 24 9.60 -8.68 1.30
CA VAL A 24 8.54 -8.52 2.31
C VAL A 24 8.02 -7.08 2.33
N ASP A 25 8.89 -6.09 2.48
CA ASP A 25 8.51 -4.68 2.50
C ASP A 25 7.75 -4.28 1.24
N THR A 26 8.24 -4.70 0.07
CA THR A 26 7.62 -4.35 -1.22
C THR A 26 6.23 -4.96 -1.36
N LEU A 27 6.07 -6.25 -1.07
CA LEU A 27 4.78 -6.94 -1.22
C LEU A 27 3.76 -6.46 -0.17
N MET A 28 4.19 -6.23 1.07
CA MET A 28 3.29 -5.70 2.11
C MET A 28 2.87 -4.25 1.82
N MET A 29 3.76 -3.44 1.26
CA MET A 29 3.44 -2.09 0.79
C MET A 29 2.44 -2.12 -0.37
N GLU A 30 2.67 -2.98 -1.36
CA GLU A 30 1.80 -3.14 -2.51
C GLU A 30 0.39 -3.60 -2.09
N LEU A 31 0.30 -4.63 -1.24
CA LEU A 31 -0.98 -5.10 -0.70
C LEU A 31 -1.74 -3.98 0.03
N SER A 32 -1.04 -3.21 0.86
CA SER A 32 -1.64 -2.07 1.59
C SER A 32 -2.19 -1.01 0.63
N TRP A 33 -1.50 -0.78 -0.49
CA TRP A 33 -1.97 0.14 -1.53
C TRP A 33 -3.20 -0.44 -2.25
N GLN A 34 -3.17 -1.71 -2.64
CA GLN A 34 -4.27 -2.38 -3.33
C GLN A 34 -5.55 -2.40 -2.49
N ILE A 35 -5.46 -2.65 -1.19
CA ILE A 35 -6.59 -2.56 -0.26
C ILE A 35 -7.23 -1.16 -0.32
N LYS A 36 -6.41 -0.11 -0.20
CA LYS A 36 -6.90 1.29 -0.26
C LYS A 36 -7.52 1.63 -1.61
N GLN A 37 -6.94 1.13 -2.71
CA GLN A 37 -7.52 1.33 -4.05
C GLN A 37 -8.86 0.60 -4.21
N ALA A 38 -8.95 -0.65 -3.74
CA ALA A 38 -10.18 -1.43 -3.80
C ALA A 38 -11.31 -0.75 -3.04
N GLU A 39 -11.05 -0.26 -1.82
CA GLU A 39 -12.04 0.49 -1.05
C GLU A 39 -12.44 1.80 -1.73
N LYS A 40 -11.48 2.52 -2.32
CA LYS A 40 -11.78 3.73 -3.07
C LYS A 40 -12.70 3.44 -4.25
N MET A 41 -12.38 2.42 -5.03
CA MET A 41 -13.19 2.00 -6.18
C MET A 41 -14.58 1.54 -5.75
N GLN A 42 -14.70 0.84 -4.62
CA GLN A 42 -15.99 0.46 -4.05
C GLN A 42 -16.85 1.70 -3.70
N ARG A 43 -16.26 2.69 -3.03
CA ARG A 43 -16.96 3.96 -2.70
C ARG A 43 -17.40 4.71 -3.94
N GLU A 44 -16.57 4.74 -4.98
CA GLU A 44 -16.90 5.38 -6.27
C GLU A 44 -18.09 4.69 -6.95
N ARG A 45 -18.11 3.34 -6.98
CA ARG A 45 -19.24 2.56 -7.51
C ARG A 45 -20.53 2.81 -6.74
N GLU A 46 -20.48 2.85 -5.41
CA GLU A 46 -21.64 3.12 -4.56
C GLU A 46 -22.18 4.55 -4.74
N ASN A 47 -21.31 5.53 -4.97
CA ASN A 47 -21.70 6.91 -5.29
C ASN A 47 -22.38 7.01 -6.64
N GLU A 48 -21.80 6.38 -7.66
CA GLU A 48 -22.38 6.35 -8.99
C GLU A 48 -23.75 5.68 -8.98
N TYR A 49 -23.86 4.52 -8.34
CA TYR A 49 -25.13 3.82 -8.17
C TYR A 49 -26.20 4.70 -7.51
N ARG A 50 -25.84 5.40 -6.42
CA ARG A 50 -26.75 6.32 -5.75
C ARG A 50 -27.14 7.50 -6.63
N ARG A 51 -26.18 8.13 -7.31
CA ARG A 51 -26.42 9.25 -8.22
C ARG A 51 -27.39 8.86 -9.34
N ILE A 52 -27.24 7.66 -9.92
CA ILE A 52 -28.17 7.15 -10.93
C ILE A 52 -29.57 6.94 -10.34
N ARG A 53 -29.66 6.40 -9.12
CA ARG A 53 -30.93 6.14 -8.43
C ARG A 53 -31.67 7.40 -7.99
N THR A 54 -30.96 8.42 -7.54
CA THR A 54 -31.53 9.68 -7.02
C THR A 54 -31.65 10.77 -8.08
N GLY A 55 -30.90 10.65 -9.19
CA GLY A 55 -30.78 11.69 -10.21
C GLY A 55 -29.95 12.91 -9.78
N VAL A 56 -29.39 12.89 -8.57
CA VAL A 56 -28.67 14.04 -7.96
C VAL A 56 -27.41 13.54 -7.25
N ASP A 57 -26.32 14.30 -7.36
CA ASP A 57 -25.06 13.99 -6.69
C ASP A 57 -25.04 14.49 -5.24
N TYR A 58 -25.15 13.56 -4.30
CA TYR A 58 -25.03 13.80 -2.86
C TYR A 58 -23.73 13.29 -2.27
N SER A 59 -22.71 13.01 -3.09
CA SER A 59 -21.47 12.37 -2.63
C SER A 59 -20.76 13.16 -1.52
N TRP A 60 -20.90 14.48 -1.51
CA TRP A 60 -20.35 15.39 -0.49
C TRP A 60 -21.05 15.31 0.87
N LEU A 61 -22.28 14.77 0.94
CA LEU A 61 -23.01 14.54 2.19
C LEU A 61 -22.69 13.19 2.83
N VAL A 62 -21.96 12.32 2.13
CA VAL A 62 -21.71 10.95 2.59
C VAL A 62 -20.51 10.92 3.52
N SER A 63 -20.71 10.41 4.74
CA SER A 63 -19.63 10.03 5.63
C SER A 63 -19.30 8.55 5.43
N TYR A 64 -18.06 8.26 5.04
CA TYR A 64 -17.56 6.88 5.03
C TYR A 64 -16.98 6.54 6.40
N PRO A 65 -17.19 5.30 6.89
CA PRO A 65 -16.53 4.86 8.10
C PRO A 65 -15.00 4.99 7.94
N LYS A 66 -14.34 5.48 9.00
CA LYS A 66 -12.88 5.66 9.02
C LYS A 66 -12.11 4.34 9.09
N HIS A 67 -12.81 3.22 9.34
CA HIS A 67 -12.22 1.91 9.42
C HIS A 67 -12.08 1.33 8.01
N SER A 68 -10.87 1.39 7.48
CA SER A 68 -10.44 0.55 6.36
C SER A 68 -10.27 -0.90 6.84
N TYR A 69 -10.17 -1.83 5.90
CA TYR A 69 -9.75 -3.19 6.17
C TYR A 69 -8.44 -3.19 6.95
N ASP A 70 -8.41 -3.95 8.04
CA ASP A 70 -7.28 -4.05 8.95
C ASP A 70 -6.72 -5.48 8.89
N ILE A 71 -5.43 -5.61 8.56
CA ILE A 71 -4.75 -6.90 8.54
C ILE A 71 -4.41 -7.22 9.99
N SER A 72 -4.98 -8.30 10.54
CA SER A 72 -4.69 -8.69 11.91
C SER A 72 -3.19 -9.00 12.10
N PRO A 73 -2.64 -8.87 13.31
CA PRO A 73 -1.23 -9.16 13.56
C PRO A 73 -0.83 -10.59 13.17
N VAL A 74 -1.75 -11.55 13.29
CA VAL A 74 -1.53 -12.95 12.92
C VAL A 74 -1.44 -13.10 11.40
N GLU A 75 -2.41 -12.56 10.66
CA GLU A 75 -2.39 -12.57 9.19
C GLU A 75 -1.16 -11.86 8.65
N ARG A 76 -0.77 -10.73 9.28
CA ARG A 76 0.44 -10.00 8.92
C ARG A 76 1.68 -10.87 9.06
N LEU A 77 1.82 -11.58 10.19
CA LEU A 77 2.96 -12.46 10.43
C LEU A 77 3.03 -13.60 9.41
N GLU A 78 1.88 -14.19 9.07
CA GLU A 78 1.78 -15.24 8.06
C GLU A 78 2.14 -14.73 6.65
N LEU A 79 1.67 -13.53 6.29
CA LEU A 79 2.00 -12.87 5.03
C LEU A 79 3.48 -12.53 4.94
N GLU A 80 4.08 -11.95 5.98
CA GLU A 80 5.50 -11.66 6.03
C GLU A 80 6.34 -12.95 5.89
N SER A 81 5.94 -14.04 6.57
CA SER A 81 6.57 -15.36 6.43
C SER A 81 6.46 -15.94 5.01
N ALA A 82 5.32 -15.74 4.34
CA ALA A 82 5.12 -16.15 2.96
C ALA A 82 5.97 -15.32 1.99
N CYS A 83 6.02 -14.00 2.18
CA CYS A 83 6.78 -13.08 1.35
C CYS A 83 8.29 -13.35 1.44
N ALA A 84 8.81 -13.65 2.64
CA ALA A 84 10.23 -13.94 2.85
C ALA A 84 10.72 -15.20 2.09
N LYS A 85 9.80 -16.09 1.66
CA LYS A 85 10.13 -17.29 0.88
C LYS A 85 10.21 -17.02 -0.63
N ILE A 86 9.81 -15.83 -1.08
CA ILE A 86 9.83 -15.45 -2.50
C ILE A 86 11.25 -15.01 -2.87
N HIS A 87 11.81 -15.64 -3.90
CA HIS A 87 13.11 -15.22 -4.42
C HIS A 87 13.00 -13.83 -5.07
N PRO A 88 13.97 -12.91 -4.87
CA PRO A 88 13.86 -11.51 -5.29
C PRO A 88 13.49 -11.29 -6.77
N SER A 89 13.99 -12.15 -7.66
CA SER A 89 13.66 -12.09 -9.10
C SER A 89 12.18 -12.33 -9.42
N TYR A 90 11.42 -12.94 -8.51
CA TYR A 90 10.00 -13.23 -8.67
C TYR A 90 9.09 -12.18 -8.01
N CYS A 91 9.64 -11.22 -7.27
CA CYS A 91 8.84 -10.17 -6.63
C CYS A 91 7.98 -9.39 -7.65
N GLY A 92 8.58 -8.93 -8.75
CA GLY A 92 7.85 -8.23 -9.82
C GLY A 92 6.73 -9.07 -10.46
N PRO A 93 7.03 -10.30 -10.93
CA PRO A 93 5.99 -11.20 -11.46
C PRO A 93 4.86 -11.52 -10.47
N VAL A 94 5.11 -11.52 -9.16
CA VAL A 94 4.07 -11.71 -8.14
C VAL A 94 3.11 -10.51 -8.08
N ILE A 95 3.63 -9.29 -8.21
CA ILE A 95 2.81 -8.06 -8.19
C ILE A 95 1.93 -7.93 -9.44
N LEU A 96 2.41 -8.42 -10.59
CA LEU A 96 1.71 -8.28 -11.88
C LEU A 96 0.60 -9.32 -12.12
N ARG A 97 0.45 -10.31 -11.23
CA ARG A 97 -0.55 -11.38 -11.33
C ARG A 97 -1.85 -10.97 -10.68
#